data_AF-F0ZQR6-F1
#
_entry.id   AF-F0ZQR6-F1
#
_cell.length_a   1.000
_cell.length_b   1.000
_cell.length_c   1.000
_cell.angle_alpha   90.00
_cell.angle_beta   90.00
_cell.angle_gamma   90.00
#
_symmetry.space_group_name_H-M   'P 1'
#
loop_
_entity.id
_entity.type
_entity.pdbx_description
1 polymer ?
#
loop_
_entity_poly.entity_id
_entity_poly.type
_entity_poly.pdbx_seq_one_letter_code
_entity_poly.pdbx_strand_id
1 'polypeptide(L)'
;FDKWNYTKINNSTSEYKTILGNIVNITTTIQWFEKMTNISFANQNLIMNPSSLKYTIEIKKYPFESPLNHLQLILSAELESNNDGSCSEKDFGETSTGDNSDYIKIQIDKVSLYGRFIKRGIIDSKISPVTNTLLDSDLNSIQTNSKSQSYVGINVNYFNERVYLDPDFSVLLNGNSVSNSKSICKSNNKLS
;
A
#
# COMPACT_ATOMS: atom_id res chain seq x y z
N PHE A 1 -7.83 -13.46 -16.09
CA PHE A 1 -7.91 -12.78 -14.79
C PHE A 1 -8.75 -13.65 -13.87
N ASP A 2 -8.16 -14.17 -12.80
CA ASP A 2 -8.92 -14.90 -11.78
C ASP A 2 -9.94 -13.96 -11.16
N LYS A 3 -11.21 -14.38 -11.11
CA LYS A 3 -12.33 -13.53 -10.71
C LYS A 3 -12.35 -13.38 -9.19
N TRP A 4 -12.20 -12.15 -8.71
CA TRP A 4 -12.39 -11.84 -7.28
C TRP A 4 -13.85 -12.04 -6.87
N ASN A 5 -14.06 -12.77 -5.79
CA ASN A 5 -15.35 -12.90 -5.12
C ASN A 5 -15.45 -11.86 -4.00
N TYR A 6 -16.41 -10.93 -4.14
CA TYR A 6 -16.65 -9.84 -3.21
C TYR A 6 -17.72 -10.21 -2.20
N THR A 7 -17.50 -9.88 -0.93
CA THR A 7 -18.51 -9.97 0.14
C THR A 7 -18.48 -8.71 0.98
N LYS A 8 -19.65 -8.09 1.19
CA LYS A 8 -19.81 -7.00 2.17
C LYS A 8 -19.97 -7.60 3.56
N ILE A 9 -19.03 -7.33 4.47
CA ILE A 9 -19.12 -7.80 5.87
C ILE A 9 -20.00 -6.85 6.69
N ASN A 10 -19.78 -5.55 6.55
CA ASN A 10 -20.60 -4.49 7.15
C ASN A 10 -20.47 -3.19 6.34
N ASN A 11 -20.91 -2.05 6.87
CA ASN A 11 -20.89 -0.78 6.14
C ASN A 11 -19.49 -0.22 5.87
N SER A 12 -18.50 -0.53 6.70
CA SER A 12 -17.13 -0.04 6.56
C SER A 12 -16.13 -1.15 6.25
N THR A 13 -16.57 -2.41 6.14
CA THR A 13 -15.69 -3.57 5.94
C THR A 13 -16.20 -4.44 4.79
N SER A 14 -15.30 -4.74 3.87
CA SER A 14 -15.51 -5.63 2.74
C SER A 14 -14.41 -6.68 2.65
N GLU A 15 -14.71 -7.80 2.01
CA GLU A 15 -13.80 -8.91 1.82
C GLU A 15 -13.75 -9.28 0.33
N TYR A 16 -12.55 -9.53 -0.16
CA TYR A 16 -12.27 -10.00 -1.51
C TYR A 16 -11.50 -11.31 -1.45
N LYS A 17 -11.99 -12.33 -2.14
CA LYS A 17 -11.37 -13.66 -2.20
C LYS A 17 -11.04 -14.05 -3.62
N THR A 18 -9.87 -14.63 -3.82
CA THR A 18 -9.50 -15.25 -5.11
C THR A 18 -8.63 -16.49 -4.88
N ILE A 19 -8.56 -17.35 -5.88
CA ILE A 19 -7.70 -18.52 -5.89
C ILE A 19 -6.81 -18.44 -7.13
N LEU A 20 -5.49 -18.34 -6.94
CA LEU A 20 -4.54 -18.34 -8.05
C LEU A 20 -4.05 -19.76 -8.31
N GLY A 21 -4.05 -20.16 -9.58
CA GLY A 21 -3.56 -21.48 -10.02
C GLY A 21 -4.27 -22.66 -9.34
N ASN A 22 -5.51 -22.47 -8.87
CA ASN A 22 -6.32 -23.44 -8.11
C ASN A 22 -5.73 -23.90 -6.76
N ILE A 23 -4.67 -23.25 -6.25
CA ILE A 23 -3.96 -23.68 -5.04
C ILE A 23 -3.84 -22.54 -4.03
N VAL A 24 -3.37 -21.37 -4.48
CA VAL A 24 -3.07 -20.24 -3.60
C VAL A 24 -4.35 -19.49 -3.28
N ASN A 25 -4.75 -19.45 -2.01
CA ASN A 25 -5.94 -18.71 -1.60
C ASN A 25 -5.51 -17.35 -1.10
N ILE A 26 -6.08 -16.30 -1.67
CA ILE A 26 -5.85 -14.92 -1.25
C ILE A 26 -7.17 -14.35 -0.75
N THR A 27 -7.18 -13.92 0.51
CA THR A 27 -8.30 -13.20 1.12
C THR A 27 -7.80 -11.82 1.52
N THR A 28 -8.46 -10.77 1.06
CA THR A 28 -8.16 -9.38 1.44
C THR A 28 -9.38 -8.77 2.09
N THR A 29 -9.26 -8.44 3.37
CA THR A 29 -10.29 -7.68 4.10
C THR A 29 -9.90 -6.22 4.11
N ILE A 30 -10.77 -5.37 3.58
CA ILE A 30 -10.59 -3.92 3.51
C ILE A 30 -11.50 -3.27 4.54
N GLN A 31 -10.94 -2.46 5.43
CA GLN A 31 -11.68 -1.74 6.45
C GLN A 31 -11.44 -0.23 6.34
N TRP A 32 -12.53 0.54 6.24
CA TRP A 32 -12.55 1.99 6.26
C TRP A 32 -12.72 2.54 7.68
N PHE A 33 -11.93 3.57 8.01
CA PHE A 33 -11.96 4.24 9.30
C PHE A 33 -12.46 5.69 9.14
N GLU A 34 -13.67 5.97 9.63
CA GLU A 34 -14.24 7.33 9.65
C GLU A 34 -13.77 8.16 10.86
N LYS A 35 -13.32 7.48 11.92
CA LYS A 35 -12.88 8.08 13.17
C LYS A 35 -11.53 7.50 13.56
N MET A 36 -10.77 8.30 14.30
CA MET A 36 -9.52 7.83 14.89
C MET A 36 -9.78 6.56 15.71
N THR A 37 -9.06 5.48 15.40
CA THR A 37 -9.26 4.18 16.02
C THR A 37 -7.93 3.54 16.33
N ASN A 38 -7.77 3.06 17.56
CA ASN A 38 -6.61 2.25 17.95
C ASN A 38 -6.87 0.79 17.56
N ILE A 39 -5.92 0.21 16.83
CA ILE A 39 -5.94 -1.19 16.44
C ILE A 39 -4.67 -1.88 16.91
N SER A 40 -4.66 -3.21 16.86
CA SER A 40 -3.45 -3.99 17.07
C SER A 40 -3.27 -4.98 15.93
N PHE A 41 -2.05 -5.08 15.42
CA PHE A 41 -1.64 -6.09 14.45
C PHE A 41 -0.25 -6.62 14.82
N ALA A 42 -0.08 -7.95 14.82
CA ALA A 42 1.20 -8.59 15.11
C ALA A 42 1.87 -8.09 16.42
N ASN A 43 1.10 -7.88 17.51
CA ASN A 43 1.56 -7.28 18.78
C ASN A 43 2.08 -5.83 18.67
N GLN A 44 1.65 -5.10 17.65
CA GLN A 44 1.93 -3.68 17.49
C GLN A 44 0.64 -2.88 17.52
N ASN A 45 0.59 -1.88 18.39
CA ASN A 45 -0.53 -0.94 18.44
C ASN A 45 -0.33 0.15 17.40
N LEU A 46 -1.39 0.42 16.64
CA LEU A 46 -1.39 1.41 15.56
C LEU A 46 -2.60 2.31 15.71
N ILE A 47 -2.43 3.57 15.32
CA ILE A 47 -3.51 4.53 15.23
C ILE A 47 -3.93 4.62 13.77
N MET A 48 -5.19 4.31 13.50
CA MET A 48 -5.85 4.57 12.23
C MET A 48 -6.47 5.95 12.29
N ASN A 49 -6.01 6.88 11.47
CA ASN A 49 -6.62 8.20 11.36
C ASN A 49 -7.93 8.13 10.56
N PRO A 50 -8.83 9.12 10.72
CA PRO A 50 -9.97 9.28 9.81
C PRO A 50 -9.51 9.27 8.34
N SER A 51 -10.37 8.77 7.45
CA SER A 51 -10.09 8.67 6.01
C SER A 51 -8.95 7.70 5.67
N SER A 52 -8.87 6.59 6.40
CA SER A 52 -7.91 5.51 6.16
C SER A 52 -8.58 4.20 5.76
N LEU A 53 -7.95 3.48 4.83
CA LEU A 53 -8.24 2.10 4.44
C LEU A 53 -7.14 1.20 4.97
N LYS A 54 -7.51 0.16 5.71
CA LYS A 54 -6.60 -0.90 6.14
C LYS A 54 -6.87 -2.16 5.34
N TYR A 55 -5.81 -2.83 4.90
CA TYR A 55 -5.88 -4.06 4.13
C TYR A 55 -5.32 -5.20 4.96
N THR A 56 -6.17 -6.12 5.44
CA THR A 56 -5.71 -7.37 6.04
C THR A 56 -5.64 -8.43 4.95
N ILE A 57 -4.43 -8.75 4.50
CA ILE A 57 -4.17 -9.67 3.39
C ILE A 57 -3.72 -11.01 3.95
N GLU A 58 -4.52 -12.05 3.74
CA GLU A 58 -4.20 -13.44 4.04
C GLU A 58 -3.82 -14.17 2.74
N ILE A 59 -2.65 -14.79 2.72
CA ILE A 59 -2.21 -15.67 1.62
C ILE A 59 -1.99 -17.05 2.20
N LYS A 60 -2.66 -18.07 1.64
CA LYS A 60 -2.54 -19.47 2.06
C LYS A 60 -1.99 -20.35 0.95
N LYS A 61 -1.23 -21.37 1.34
CA LYS A 61 -0.75 -22.46 0.45
C LYS A 61 0.07 -21.94 -0.74
N TYR A 62 0.96 -20.98 -0.52
CA TYR A 62 1.86 -20.53 -1.58
C TYR A 62 2.92 -21.62 -1.87
N PRO A 63 3.04 -22.11 -3.12
CA PRO A 63 3.90 -23.24 -3.45
C PRO A 63 5.35 -22.78 -3.67
N PHE A 64 6.08 -22.54 -2.58
CA PHE A 64 7.50 -22.24 -2.66
C PHE A 64 8.28 -23.42 -3.25
N GLU A 65 9.20 -23.14 -4.17
CA GLU A 65 10.12 -24.16 -4.73
C GLU A 65 11.08 -24.71 -3.67
N SER A 66 11.52 -23.84 -2.74
CA SER A 66 12.36 -24.24 -1.61
C SER A 66 12.14 -23.31 -0.41
N PRO A 67 12.58 -23.72 0.80
CA PRO A 67 12.58 -22.87 1.99
C PRO A 67 13.48 -21.63 1.91
N LEU A 68 14.36 -21.53 0.90
CA LEU A 68 15.23 -20.36 0.68
C LEU A 68 14.58 -19.30 -0.20
N ASN A 69 13.45 -19.62 -0.85
CA ASN A 69 12.70 -18.66 -1.64
C ASN A 69 11.85 -17.74 -0.73
N HIS A 70 11.51 -16.58 -1.26
CA HIS A 70 10.59 -15.63 -0.63
C HIS A 70 9.45 -15.29 -1.59
N LEU A 71 8.33 -14.88 -1.03
CA LEU A 71 7.18 -14.35 -1.75
C LEU A 71 7.33 -12.82 -1.77
N GLN A 72 7.16 -12.20 -2.93
CA GLN A 72 7.02 -10.74 -3.03
C GLN A 72 5.59 -10.40 -3.42
N LEU A 73 4.84 -9.82 -2.48
CA LEU A 73 3.50 -9.27 -2.76
C LEU A 73 3.65 -7.84 -3.26
N ILE A 74 3.28 -7.59 -4.51
CA ILE A 74 3.39 -6.26 -5.13
C ILE A 74 2.07 -5.51 -5.00
N LEU A 75 2.11 -4.33 -4.40
CA LEU A 75 0.99 -3.40 -4.28
C LEU A 75 1.22 -2.21 -5.21
N SER A 76 0.23 -1.87 -6.02
CA SER A 76 0.22 -0.67 -6.86
C SER A 76 -0.66 0.39 -6.21
N ALA A 77 -0.12 1.58 -6.01
CA ALA A 77 -0.84 2.77 -5.60
C ALA A 77 -0.79 3.80 -6.73
N GLU A 78 -1.93 4.41 -7.04
CA GLU A 78 -2.03 5.41 -8.09
C GLU A 78 -2.96 6.54 -7.65
N LEU A 79 -2.56 7.77 -7.95
CA LEU A 79 -3.40 8.95 -7.83
C LEU A 79 -3.42 9.65 -9.19
N GLU A 80 -4.61 10.07 -9.61
CA GLU A 80 -4.83 10.76 -10.87
C GLU A 80 -5.78 11.95 -10.66
N SER A 81 -5.52 13.04 -11.37
CA SER A 81 -6.30 14.27 -11.37
C SER A 81 -6.76 14.55 -12.79
N ASN A 82 -8.02 14.96 -12.94
CA ASN A 82 -8.55 15.41 -14.22
C ASN A 82 -8.10 16.85 -14.59
N ASN A 83 -7.30 17.50 -13.73
CA ASN A 83 -6.81 18.85 -13.96
C ASN A 83 -5.42 18.82 -14.60
N ASP A 84 -5.34 19.27 -15.84
CA ASP A 84 -4.08 19.37 -16.59
C ASP A 84 -3.10 20.39 -15.99
N GLY A 85 -3.56 21.30 -15.12
CA GLY A 85 -2.73 22.29 -14.42
C GLY A 85 -2.09 21.79 -13.12
N SER A 86 -2.27 20.51 -12.79
CA SER A 86 -1.76 19.94 -11.53
C SER A 86 -0.23 19.78 -11.50
N CYS A 87 0.28 19.59 -10.29
CA CYS A 87 1.63 19.14 -10.00
C CYS A 87 1.61 17.83 -9.22
N SER A 88 2.48 16.89 -9.57
CA SER A 88 2.63 15.64 -8.82
C SER A 88 3.99 15.52 -8.13
N GLU A 89 4.02 14.80 -7.03
CA GLU A 89 5.23 14.38 -6.33
C GLU A 89 5.03 12.99 -5.73
N LYS A 90 6.12 12.23 -5.65
CA LYS A 90 6.16 10.96 -4.95
C LYS A 90 7.36 10.93 -4.03
N ASP A 91 7.17 10.34 -2.85
CA ASP A 91 8.25 10.07 -1.91
C ASP A 91 8.10 8.67 -1.29
N PHE A 92 9.22 8.10 -0.88
CA PHE A 92 9.30 6.81 -0.19
C PHE A 92 10.37 6.90 0.91
N GLY A 93 10.09 6.33 2.07
CA GLY A 93 11.05 6.30 3.17
C GLY A 93 10.54 5.55 4.38
N GLU A 94 11.22 5.74 5.51
CA GLU A 94 10.86 5.15 6.79
C GLU A 94 9.99 6.11 7.60
N THR A 95 9.03 5.57 8.35
CA THR A 95 8.20 6.38 9.26
C THR A 95 9.04 6.90 10.43
N SER A 96 8.83 8.17 10.81
CA SER A 96 9.57 8.80 11.91
C SER A 96 8.89 8.62 13.28
N THR A 97 7.72 7.99 13.33
CA THR A 97 6.81 7.96 14.49
C THR A 97 6.95 6.75 15.39
N GLY A 98 8.01 5.95 15.21
CA GLY A 98 8.30 4.79 16.08
C GLY A 98 7.44 3.55 15.83
N ASP A 99 6.60 3.56 14.79
CA ASP A 99 5.85 2.40 14.31
C ASP A 99 6.66 1.50 13.34
N ASN A 100 7.96 1.76 13.20
CA ASN A 100 8.93 0.92 12.45
C ASN A 100 8.36 0.39 11.12
N SER A 101 7.88 1.31 10.30
CA SER A 101 7.23 1.04 9.03
C SER A 101 7.92 1.78 7.90
N ASP A 102 7.71 1.34 6.66
CA ASP A 102 8.00 2.16 5.49
C ASP A 102 6.73 2.89 5.04
N TYR A 103 6.89 3.92 4.24
CA TYR A 103 5.77 4.62 3.63
C TYR A 103 6.04 4.96 2.17
N ILE A 104 4.95 5.01 1.39
CA ILE A 104 4.90 5.81 0.17
C ILE A 104 4.01 7.01 0.40
N LYS A 105 4.35 8.13 -0.22
CA LYS A 105 3.48 9.28 -0.32
C LYS A 105 3.39 9.68 -1.78
N ILE A 106 2.20 9.56 -2.36
CA ILE A 106 1.88 10.09 -3.69
C ILE A 106 1.05 11.34 -3.48
N GLN A 107 1.42 12.45 -4.10
CA GLN A 107 0.71 13.71 -3.98
C GLN A 107 0.40 14.29 -5.35
N ILE A 108 -0.83 14.76 -5.53
CA ILE A 108 -1.21 15.62 -6.64
C ILE A 108 -1.89 16.86 -6.05
N ASP A 109 -1.31 18.03 -6.35
CA ASP A 109 -1.68 19.32 -5.77
C ASP A 109 -1.74 19.28 -4.23
N LYS A 110 -2.95 19.29 -3.66
CA LYS A 110 -3.21 19.30 -2.22
C LYS A 110 -3.72 17.96 -1.70
N VAL A 111 -3.88 16.94 -2.55
CA VAL A 111 -4.35 15.62 -2.14
C VAL A 111 -3.16 14.67 -2.12
N SER A 112 -2.97 13.98 -1.00
CA SER A 112 -1.99 12.90 -0.87
C SER A 112 -2.65 11.58 -0.58
N LEU A 113 -2.19 10.55 -1.27
CA LEU A 113 -2.34 9.17 -0.88
C LEU A 113 -1.07 8.77 -0.11
N TYR A 114 -1.23 8.47 1.17
CA TYR A 114 -0.15 8.02 2.04
C TYR A 114 -0.34 6.54 2.35
N GLY A 115 0.56 5.69 1.88
CA GLY A 115 0.55 4.26 2.18
C GLY A 115 1.60 3.93 3.25
N ARG A 116 1.22 3.21 4.29
CA ARG A 116 2.11 2.69 5.34
C ARG A 116 2.25 1.18 5.22
N PHE A 117 3.49 0.69 5.30
CA PHE A 117 3.84 -0.71 5.15
C PHE A 117 4.64 -1.17 6.37
N ILE A 118 3.99 -1.93 7.25
CA ILE A 118 4.60 -2.40 8.49
C ILE A 118 5.64 -3.48 8.18
N LYS A 119 6.81 -3.41 8.81
CA LYS A 119 7.93 -4.36 8.62
C LYS A 119 7.73 -5.72 9.33
N ARG A 120 6.49 -6.12 9.58
CA ARG A 120 6.13 -7.33 10.34
C ARG A 120 4.85 -7.96 9.81
N GLY A 121 4.77 -9.28 9.84
CA GLY A 121 3.59 -10.06 9.49
C GLY A 121 3.36 -11.21 10.47
N ILE A 122 2.21 -11.87 10.36
CA ILE A 122 1.92 -13.10 11.11
C ILE A 122 2.10 -14.26 10.14
N ILE A 123 3.21 -14.99 10.27
CA ILE A 123 3.62 -16.11 9.43
C ILE A 123 3.47 -17.40 10.23
N ASP A 124 2.65 -18.35 9.75
CA ASP A 124 2.39 -19.63 10.43
C ASP A 124 2.10 -19.47 11.94
N SER A 125 1.24 -18.50 12.27
CA SER A 125 0.87 -18.11 13.65
C SER A 125 1.97 -17.48 14.51
N LYS A 126 3.14 -17.18 13.94
CA LYS A 126 4.24 -16.47 14.60
C LYS A 126 4.45 -15.11 13.99
N ILE A 127 4.75 -14.12 14.84
CA ILE A 127 5.10 -12.80 14.34
C ILE A 127 6.53 -12.83 13.82
N SER A 128 6.71 -12.45 12.56
CA SER A 128 7.99 -12.48 11.87
C SER A 128 8.23 -11.18 11.10
N PRO A 129 9.49 -10.75 10.93
CA PRO A 129 9.80 -9.60 10.12
C PRO A 129 9.45 -9.84 8.64
N VAL A 130 9.01 -8.78 7.98
CA VAL A 130 8.91 -8.67 6.51
C VAL A 130 9.63 -7.40 6.09
N THR A 131 10.03 -7.30 4.82
CA THR A 131 10.69 -6.09 4.30
C THR A 131 9.89 -5.50 3.16
N ASN A 132 10.01 -4.19 2.95
CA ASN A 132 9.38 -3.52 1.81
C ASN A 132 10.45 -3.00 0.86
N THR A 133 10.18 -3.12 -0.43
CA THR A 133 11.06 -2.63 -1.49
C THR A 133 10.26 -1.73 -2.43
N LEU A 134 10.79 -0.56 -2.75
CA LEU A 134 10.25 0.28 -3.81
C LEU A 134 10.61 -0.34 -5.16
N LEU A 135 9.60 -0.62 -5.98
CA LEU A 135 9.77 -1.32 -7.28
C LEU A 135 9.51 -0.41 -8.48
N ASP A 136 9.54 0.90 -8.27
CA ASP A 136 9.19 1.89 -9.27
C ASP A 136 10.09 1.86 -10.51
N SER A 137 11.40 1.70 -10.33
CA SER A 137 12.34 1.52 -11.45
C SER A 137 12.12 0.19 -12.16
N ASP A 138 11.88 -0.88 -11.41
CA ASP A 138 11.80 -2.23 -11.95
C ASP A 138 10.51 -2.44 -12.76
N LEU A 139 9.43 -1.76 -12.37
CA LEU A 139 8.11 -1.87 -13.00
C LEU A 139 7.72 -0.66 -13.85
N ASN A 140 8.65 0.27 -14.10
CA ASN A 140 8.44 1.46 -14.91
C ASN A 140 7.22 2.29 -14.45
N SER A 141 7.19 2.70 -13.18
CA SER A 141 6.09 3.48 -12.62
C SER A 141 5.84 4.77 -13.40
N ILE A 142 4.57 5.14 -13.59
CA ILE A 142 4.18 6.36 -14.29
C ILE A 142 4.22 7.57 -13.34
N GLN A 143 4.86 8.65 -13.76
CA GLN A 143 4.72 9.95 -13.11
C GLN A 143 4.63 11.07 -14.16
N THR A 144 3.49 11.72 -14.20
CA THR A 144 3.21 12.94 -14.97
C THR A 144 2.71 14.01 -14.00
N ASN A 145 2.40 15.21 -14.48
CA ASN A 145 1.92 16.28 -13.62
C ASN A 145 0.52 16.03 -13.02
N SER A 146 -0.29 15.19 -13.67
CA SER A 146 -1.67 14.86 -13.28
C SER A 146 -1.88 13.39 -12.90
N LYS A 147 -0.85 12.54 -13.01
CA LYS A 147 -0.92 11.13 -12.63
C LYS A 147 0.38 10.70 -11.97
N SER A 148 0.31 9.99 -10.86
CA SER A 148 1.49 9.43 -10.21
C SER A 148 1.19 8.05 -9.65
N GLN A 149 2.07 7.11 -9.95
CA GLN A 149 1.97 5.71 -9.57
C GLN A 149 3.19 5.29 -8.77
N SER A 150 3.01 4.33 -7.87
CA SER A 150 4.10 3.64 -7.20
C SER A 150 3.80 2.17 -6.97
N TYR A 151 4.85 1.35 -6.99
CA TYR A 151 4.82 -0.05 -6.68
C TYR A 151 5.68 -0.35 -5.45
N VAL A 152 5.09 -1.05 -4.48
CA VAL A 152 5.78 -1.51 -3.28
C VAL A 152 5.68 -3.02 -3.19
N GLY A 153 6.82 -3.70 -3.15
CA GLY A 153 6.91 -5.13 -2.88
C GLY A 153 7.06 -5.39 -1.39
N ILE A 154 6.16 -6.19 -0.81
CA ILE A 154 6.31 -6.75 0.54
C ILE A 154 6.95 -8.13 0.41
N ASN A 155 8.19 -8.27 0.87
CA ASN A 155 8.95 -9.51 0.83
C ASN A 155 8.69 -10.33 2.10
N VAL A 156 8.14 -11.52 1.90
CA VAL A 156 7.78 -12.47 2.95
C VAL A 156 8.64 -13.71 2.78
N ASN A 157 9.35 -14.10 3.84
CA ASN A 157 10.09 -15.35 3.85
C ASN A 157 9.15 -16.57 3.71
N TYR A 158 9.74 -17.74 3.49
CA TYR A 158 9.03 -19.00 3.42
C TYR A 158 8.00 -19.18 4.55
N PHE A 159 6.83 -19.72 4.20
CA PHE A 159 5.80 -20.14 5.13
C PHE A 159 5.10 -21.41 4.64
N ASN A 160 4.59 -22.21 5.58
CA ASN A 160 4.00 -23.52 5.30
C ASN A 160 2.49 -23.40 5.04
N GLU A 161 1.78 -22.68 5.91
CA GLU A 161 0.33 -22.60 5.86
C GLU A 161 -0.13 -21.26 5.31
N ARG A 162 0.26 -20.17 5.97
CA ARG A 162 -0.30 -18.85 5.70
C ARG A 162 0.56 -17.69 6.21
N VAL A 163 0.35 -16.55 5.59
CA VAL A 163 0.81 -15.24 6.08
C VAL A 163 -0.35 -14.26 6.17
N TYR A 164 -0.32 -13.38 7.17
CA TYR A 164 -1.10 -12.16 7.25
C TYR A 164 -0.19 -10.94 7.12
N LEU A 165 -0.56 -10.00 6.24
CA LEU A 165 0.07 -8.71 6.02
C LEU A 165 -0.96 -7.60 6.20
N ASP A 166 -0.50 -6.41 6.61
CA ASP A 166 -1.43 -5.36 7.02
C ASP A 166 -1.06 -3.93 6.58
N PRO A 167 -0.88 -3.68 5.27
CA PRO A 167 -0.66 -2.32 4.79
C PRO A 167 -1.91 -1.46 4.95
N ASP A 168 -1.72 -0.16 5.13
CA ASP A 168 -2.82 0.80 5.18
C ASP A 168 -2.55 2.05 4.33
N PHE A 169 -3.62 2.71 3.92
CA PHE A 169 -3.60 3.89 3.07
C PHE A 169 -4.51 4.97 3.63
N SER A 170 -4.01 6.19 3.76
CA SER A 170 -4.78 7.36 4.16
C SER A 170 -4.84 8.38 3.03
N VAL A 171 -6.00 9.03 2.90
CA VAL A 171 -6.13 10.21 2.05
C VAL A 171 -5.96 11.46 2.91
N LEU A 172 -4.97 12.29 2.57
CA LEU A 172 -4.59 13.48 3.32
C LEU A 172 -4.82 14.74 2.48
N LEU A 173 -5.34 15.78 3.11
CA LEU A 173 -5.40 17.13 2.54
C LEU A 173 -4.20 17.94 3.04
N ASN A 174 -3.33 18.35 2.13
CA ASN A 174 -2.15 19.14 2.43
C ASN A 174 -2.45 20.64 2.22
N GLY A 175 -2.02 21.46 3.18
CA GLY A 175 -2.15 22.92 3.09
C GLY A 175 -1.25 23.54 2.00
N ASN A 176 -0.11 22.90 1.72
CA ASN A 176 0.90 23.38 0.78
C ASN A 176 0.84 22.62 -0.54
N SER A 177 0.93 23.35 -1.65
CA SER A 177 1.09 22.76 -2.99
C SER A 177 2.45 22.10 -3.14
N VAL A 178 2.50 21.06 -3.98
CA VAL A 178 3.74 20.40 -4.42
C VAL A 178 4.74 21.45 -4.95
N SER A 179 5.95 21.50 -4.40
CA SER A 179 6.97 22.49 -4.77
C SER A 179 8.43 22.02 -4.60
N ASN A 180 8.65 20.72 -4.49
CA ASN A 180 9.98 20.14 -4.30
C ASN A 180 10.69 19.82 -5.62
N SER A 181 11.99 19.53 -5.55
CA SER A 181 12.82 19.12 -6.70
C SER A 181 12.38 17.82 -7.38
N LYS A 182 11.64 16.95 -6.67
CA LYS A 182 11.06 15.71 -7.20
C LYS A 182 9.69 15.91 -7.87
N SER A 183 9.21 17.16 -7.95
CA SER A 183 7.90 17.44 -8.52
C SER A 183 7.89 17.49 -10.03
N ILE A 184 6.81 17.00 -10.63
CA ILE A 184 6.51 17.17 -12.05
C ILE A 184 5.30 18.09 -12.14
N CYS A 185 5.54 19.31 -12.61
CA CYS A 185 4.51 20.32 -12.82
C CYS A 185 4.35 20.61 -14.31
N LYS A 186 3.16 21.02 -14.73
CA LYS A 186 3.00 21.62 -16.05
C LYS A 186 3.81 22.92 -16.11
N SER A 187 4.80 22.98 -16.99
CA SER A 187 5.56 24.21 -17.23
C SER A 187 4.63 25.25 -17.83
N ASN A 188 4.38 26.35 -17.11
CA ASN A 188 3.85 27.55 -17.73
C ASN A 188 4.94 28.12 -18.62
N ASN A 189 4.98 27.74 -19.90
CA ASN A 189 5.72 28.47 -20.92
C ASN A 189 5.11 29.87 -21.01
N LYS A 190 5.55 30.78 -20.15
CA LYS A 190 5.45 32.21 -20.43
C LYS A 190 6.42 32.47 -21.58
N LEU A 191 5.87 32.51 -22.79
CA LEU A 191 6.53 33.14 -23.93
C LEU A 191 6.87 34.57 -23.49
N SER A 192 8.16 34.85 -23.39
CA SER A 192 8.73 36.20 -23.25
C SER A 192 8.54 37.00 -24.51
#